data_AF-A0A8C5U6I3-F1
#
_entry.id   AF-A0A8C5U6I3-F1
#
_cell.length_a   1.000
_cell.length_b   1.000
_cell.length_c   1.000
_cell.angle_alpha   90.00
_cell.angle_beta   90.00
_cell.angle_gamma   90.00
#
_symmetry.space_group_name_H-M   'P 1'
#
loop_
_entity.id
_entity.type
_entity.pdbx_description
1 polymer ?
#
loop_
_entity_poly.entity_id
_entity_poly.type
_entity_poly.pdbx_seq_one_letter_code
_entity_poly.pdbx_strand_id
1 'polypeptide(L)'
;MSVDIQPACLGLYCGRTVLSVNGSVETYGDFGVCPRGQRTDEHKICRECMGSPDRYDWLYLGFMAMLPLVLHWFFIEWYSGKKRFVYPKLFKIVTLLVSDPVGSLHIRSCRVKKLSDWYTMLYNPSPDYITTVHCTHEAVYPL
;
A
#
# COMPACT_ATOMS: atom_id res chain seq x y z
N MET A 1 25.44 -32.95 10.64
CA MET A 1 24.58 -32.45 9.55
C MET A 1 23.83 -31.25 10.09
N SER A 2 24.37 -30.04 9.92
CA SER A 2 23.71 -28.79 10.29
C SER A 2 22.86 -28.36 9.10
N VAL A 3 21.55 -28.59 9.18
CA VAL A 3 20.61 -27.96 8.26
C VAL A 3 20.63 -26.47 8.62
N ASP A 4 21.32 -25.68 7.81
CA ASP A 4 21.28 -24.23 7.91
C ASP A 4 19.85 -23.80 7.52
N ILE A 5 19.01 -23.60 8.54
CA ILE A 5 17.68 -23.05 8.38
C ILE A 5 17.91 -21.59 7.98
N GLN A 6 18.08 -21.32 6.69
CA GLN A 6 17.85 -19.97 6.18
C GLN A 6 16.50 -19.54 6.77
N PRO A 7 16.40 -18.42 7.51
CA PRO A 7 15.18 -18.06 8.18
C PRO A 7 14.10 -17.96 7.11
N ALA A 8 13.25 -18.98 7.03
CA ALA A 8 12.15 -18.98 6.10
C ALA A 8 11.34 -17.75 6.47
N CYS A 9 11.09 -16.88 5.50
CA CYS A 9 10.36 -15.65 5.72
C CYS A 9 8.93 -16.01 6.16
N LEU A 10 8.73 -16.14 7.47
CA LEU A 10 7.45 -16.41 8.08
C LEU A 10 6.62 -15.15 7.83
N GLY A 11 5.53 -15.28 7.09
CA GLY A 11 4.68 -14.14 6.72
C GLY A 11 4.34 -14.10 5.24
N LEU A 12 3.06 -13.87 4.93
CA LEU A 12 2.60 -13.75 3.54
C LEU A 12 3.17 -12.50 2.84
N TYR A 13 3.35 -11.42 3.60
CA TYR A 13 3.69 -10.08 3.09
C TYR A 13 5.11 -9.61 3.43
N CYS A 14 5.94 -10.44 4.09
CA CYS A 14 7.35 -10.14 4.35
C CYS A 14 8.24 -10.58 3.18
N GLY A 15 9.33 -9.84 2.93
CA GLY A 15 10.33 -10.23 1.94
C GLY A 15 11.68 -9.55 2.16
N ARG A 16 12.62 -9.84 1.26
CA ARG A 16 13.93 -9.20 1.22
C ARG A 16 13.94 -8.05 0.23
N THR A 17 14.53 -6.94 0.63
CA THR A 17 14.80 -5.80 -0.26
C THR A 17 16.04 -6.08 -1.10
N VAL A 18 16.10 -5.52 -2.31
CA VAL A 18 17.29 -5.59 -3.18
C VAL A 18 18.12 -4.33 -2.90
N LEU A 19 19.30 -4.49 -2.29
CA LEU A 19 20.18 -3.38 -1.90
C LEU A 19 21.06 -2.89 -3.06
N SER A 20 21.52 -3.81 -3.90
CA SER A 20 22.40 -3.49 -5.01
C SER A 20 22.28 -4.56 -6.10
N VAL A 21 22.32 -4.12 -7.35
CA VAL A 21 22.35 -4.98 -8.53
C VAL A 21 23.70 -4.76 -9.19
N ASN A 22 24.65 -5.68 -8.98
CA ASN A 22 25.99 -5.59 -9.57
C ASN A 22 26.06 -6.51 -10.79
N GLY A 23 25.49 -6.06 -11.91
CA GLY A 23 25.33 -6.88 -13.11
C GLY A 23 24.20 -7.91 -12.96
N SER A 24 24.52 -9.20 -12.96
CA SER A 24 23.55 -10.31 -12.80
C SER A 24 23.37 -10.78 -11.35
N VAL A 25 24.14 -10.26 -10.41
CA VAL A 25 24.08 -10.64 -8.99
C VAL A 25 23.28 -9.59 -8.22
N GLU A 26 22.12 -9.99 -7.71
CA GLU A 26 21.31 -9.20 -6.80
C GLU A 26 21.80 -9.44 -5.36
N THR A 27 22.19 -8.38 -4.66
CA THR A 27 22.49 -8.42 -3.22
C THR A 27 21.21 -8.16 -2.45
N TYR A 28 20.77 -9.15 -1.69
CA TYR A 28 19.55 -9.08 -0.87
C TYR A 28 19.84 -8.57 0.54
N GLY A 29 18.93 -7.76 1.06
CA GLY A 29 18.97 -7.28 2.43
C GLY A 29 18.31 -8.23 3.42
N ASP A 30 18.20 -7.74 4.65
CA ASP A 30 17.50 -8.43 5.72
C ASP A 30 16.01 -8.59 5.39
N PHE A 31 15.39 -9.59 6.04
CA PHE A 31 13.96 -9.80 5.91
C PHE A 31 13.18 -8.72 6.65
N GLY A 32 12.17 -8.17 5.99
CA GLY A 32 11.32 -7.15 6.60
C GLY A 32 10.16 -6.73 5.72
N VAL A 33 9.69 -5.51 5.98
CA VAL A 33 8.63 -4.86 5.22
C VAL A 33 9.19 -4.38 3.88
N CYS A 34 8.49 -4.65 2.78
CA CYS A 34 8.85 -4.04 1.50
C CYS A 34 8.56 -2.53 1.52
N PRO A 35 9.42 -1.69 0.93
CA PRO A 35 9.17 -0.27 0.84
C PRO A 35 7.92 0.04 -0.01
N ARG A 36 7.40 1.27 0.14
CA ARG A 36 6.27 1.75 -0.66
C ARG A 36 6.55 1.58 -2.15
N GLY A 37 5.51 1.22 -2.89
CA GLY A 37 5.56 0.88 -4.32
C GLY A 37 6.07 -0.52 -4.66
N GLN A 38 6.47 -1.33 -3.66
CA GLN A 38 6.97 -2.69 -3.87
C GLN A 38 6.09 -3.75 -3.19
N ARG A 39 6.10 -4.96 -3.75
CA ARG A 39 5.40 -6.12 -3.23
C ARG A 39 6.27 -7.37 -3.30
N THR A 40 6.03 -8.30 -2.38
CA THR A 40 6.71 -9.60 -2.33
C THR A 40 6.25 -10.52 -3.46
N ASP A 41 7.22 -11.16 -4.10
CA ASP A 41 6.98 -12.22 -5.07
C ASP A 41 6.92 -13.63 -4.42
N GLU A 42 6.70 -14.68 -5.20
CA GLU A 42 6.65 -16.07 -4.73
C GLU A 42 7.93 -16.48 -3.97
N HIS A 43 9.07 -15.93 -4.40
CA HIS A 43 10.38 -16.14 -3.78
C HIS A 43 10.66 -15.23 -2.56
N LYS A 44 9.65 -14.50 -2.04
CA LYS A 44 9.79 -13.56 -0.90
C LYS A 44 10.79 -12.43 -1.16
N ILE A 45 10.88 -11.96 -2.40
CA ILE A 45 11.72 -10.83 -2.82
C ILE A 45 10.79 -9.64 -3.10
N CYS A 46 11.15 -8.45 -2.62
CA CYS A 46 10.43 -7.21 -2.91
C CYS A 46 10.70 -6.78 -4.37
N ARG A 47 9.63 -6.69 -5.17
CA ARG A 47 9.66 -6.24 -6.57
C ARG A 47 8.73 -5.04 -6.74
N GLU A 48 9.07 -4.13 -7.65
CA GLU A 48 8.26 -2.97 -7.95
C GLU A 48 6.95 -3.32 -8.64
N CYS A 49 5.88 -2.62 -8.27
CA CYS A 49 4.57 -2.81 -8.86
C CYS A 49 4.39 -1.93 -10.10
N MET A 50 4.43 -2.59 -11.26
CA MET A 50 4.23 -1.97 -12.58
C MET A 50 2.79 -2.14 -13.10
N GLY A 51 1.88 -2.68 -12.29
CA GLY A 51 0.50 -2.88 -12.68
C GLY A 51 -0.32 -1.59 -12.67
N SER A 52 -1.44 -1.63 -13.39
CA SER A 52 -2.49 -0.63 -13.35
C SER A 52 -3.72 -1.20 -12.64
N PRO A 53 -4.47 -0.37 -11.88
CA PRO A 53 -5.73 -0.78 -11.27
C PRO A 53 -6.79 -1.14 -12.33
N ASP A 54 -7.60 -2.16 -12.03
CA ASP A 54 -8.72 -2.58 -12.88
C ASP A 54 -9.94 -1.66 -12.71
N ARG A 55 -11.00 -1.85 -13.51
CA ARG A 55 -12.21 -1.00 -13.43
C ARG A 55 -12.89 -1.04 -12.05
N TYR A 56 -12.94 -2.21 -11.41
CA TYR A 56 -13.53 -2.36 -10.08
C TYR A 56 -12.70 -1.66 -9.00
N ASP A 57 -11.38 -1.72 -9.12
CA ASP A 57 -10.43 -1.03 -8.25
C ASP A 57 -10.66 0.49 -8.31
N TRP A 58 -10.83 1.03 -9.52
CA TRP A 58 -11.19 2.45 -9.72
C TRP A 58 -12.53 2.84 -9.11
N LEU A 59 -13.57 2.01 -9.27
CA LEU A 59 -14.88 2.25 -8.66
C LEU A 59 -14.78 2.28 -7.13
N TYR A 60 -14.00 1.35 -6.56
CA TYR A 60 -13.76 1.29 -5.12
C TYR A 60 -12.98 2.49 -4.60
N LEU A 61 -11.87 2.85 -5.24
CA LEU A 61 -11.08 4.05 -4.94
C LEU A 61 -11.95 5.30 -5.01
N GLY A 62 -12.76 5.42 -6.06
CA GLY A 62 -13.72 6.51 -6.23
C GLY A 62 -14.74 6.56 -5.09
N PHE A 63 -15.31 5.42 -4.70
CA PHE A 63 -16.24 5.35 -3.57
C PHE A 63 -15.59 5.76 -2.24
N MET A 64 -14.39 5.24 -1.96
CA MET A 64 -13.64 5.58 -0.74
C MET A 64 -13.23 7.05 -0.67
N ALA A 65 -13.01 7.71 -1.81
CA ALA A 65 -12.77 9.16 -1.87
C ALA A 65 -14.07 9.97 -1.76
N MET A 66 -15.13 9.55 -2.45
CA MET A 66 -16.39 10.30 -2.53
C MET A 66 -17.20 10.25 -1.23
N LEU A 67 -17.22 9.11 -0.53
CA LEU A 67 -18.02 8.94 0.68
C LEU A 67 -17.60 9.91 1.80
N PRO A 68 -16.32 10.01 2.20
CA PRO A 68 -15.88 11.01 3.17
C PRO A 68 -16.15 12.43 2.69
N LEU A 69 -16.02 12.69 1.38
CA LEU A 69 -16.16 14.01 0.80
C LEU A 69 -17.62 14.51 0.84
N VAL A 70 -18.59 13.62 0.55
CA VAL A 70 -20.03 13.87 0.69
C VAL A 70 -20.42 14.00 2.16
N LEU A 71 -19.89 13.13 3.04
CA LEU A 71 -20.12 13.23 4.48
C LEU A 71 -19.60 14.56 5.05
N HIS A 72 -18.38 14.97 4.72
CA HIS A 72 -17.83 16.25 5.14
C HIS A 72 -18.67 17.41 4.59
N TRP A 73 -19.09 17.35 3.33
CA TRP A 73 -19.98 18.37 2.76
C TRP A 73 -21.29 18.46 3.54
N PHE A 74 -21.93 17.31 3.79
CA PHE A 74 -23.17 17.20 4.53
C PHE A 74 -23.04 17.76 5.95
N PHE A 75 -22.00 17.36 6.68
CA PHE A 75 -21.76 17.86 8.04
C PHE A 75 -21.46 19.36 8.05
N ILE A 76 -20.70 19.88 7.07
CA ILE A 76 -20.46 21.32 6.95
C ILE A 76 -21.80 22.04 6.74
N GLU A 77 -22.64 21.58 5.82
CA GLU A 77 -23.93 22.25 5.56
C GLU A 77 -24.89 22.16 6.75
N TRP A 78 -24.93 21.00 7.41
CA TRP A 78 -25.77 20.74 8.57
C TRP A 78 -25.38 21.58 9.79
N TYR A 79 -24.09 21.70 10.08
CA TYR A 79 -23.59 22.44 11.25
C TYR A 79 -23.27 23.91 10.98
N SER A 80 -23.01 24.33 9.73
CA SER A 80 -22.54 25.69 9.40
C SER A 80 -23.66 26.75 9.31
N GLY A 81 -24.86 26.46 9.80
CA GLY A 81 -25.93 27.44 10.08
C GLY A 81 -25.88 28.72 9.24
N LYS A 82 -26.37 28.66 7.99
CA LYS A 82 -26.53 29.81 7.07
C LYS A 82 -25.30 30.71 6.81
N LYS A 83 -24.08 30.37 7.24
CA LYS A 83 -22.86 31.10 6.84
C LYS A 83 -22.12 30.31 5.75
N ARG A 84 -22.17 30.82 4.52
CA ARG A 84 -21.48 30.27 3.34
C ARG A 84 -19.96 30.38 3.53
N PHE A 85 -19.29 29.30 3.95
CA PHE A 85 -17.83 29.20 3.84
C PHE A 85 -17.44 28.88 2.39
N VAL A 86 -16.85 29.86 1.70
CA VAL A 86 -16.54 29.81 0.26
C VAL A 86 -15.25 29.05 -0.08
N TYR A 87 -14.47 28.57 0.89
CA TYR A 87 -13.07 28.20 0.67
C TYR A 87 -12.62 26.73 0.60
N PRO A 88 -13.45 25.65 0.52
CA PRO A 88 -12.90 24.29 0.55
C PRO A 88 -12.52 23.71 -0.83
N LYS A 89 -12.77 24.42 -1.95
CA LYS A 89 -12.60 23.83 -3.30
C LYS A 89 -11.15 23.76 -3.78
N LEU A 90 -10.31 24.75 -3.44
CA LEU A 90 -8.90 24.75 -3.90
C LEU A 90 -8.04 23.69 -3.22
N PHE A 91 -8.28 23.40 -1.94
CA PHE A 91 -7.41 22.49 -1.17
C PHE A 91 -7.46 21.04 -1.67
N LYS A 92 -8.62 20.62 -2.18
CA LYS A 92 -8.84 19.26 -2.73
C LYS A 92 -8.05 19.00 -4.01
N ILE A 93 -7.88 20.04 -4.84
CA ILE A 93 -7.12 19.94 -6.10
C ILE A 93 -5.62 19.85 -5.79
N VAL A 94 -5.14 20.61 -4.79
CA VAL A 94 -3.74 20.60 -4.37
C VAL A 94 -3.34 19.26 -3.75
N THR A 95 -4.21 18.64 -2.93
CA THR A 95 -3.92 17.34 -2.31
C THR A 95 -3.85 16.20 -3.33
N LEU A 96 -4.72 16.19 -4.34
CA LEU A 96 -4.68 15.21 -5.43
C LEU A 96 -3.40 15.30 -6.29
N LEU A 97 -2.85 16.52 -6.44
CA LEU A 97 -1.67 16.76 -7.27
C LEU A 97 -0.34 16.40 -6.56
N VAL A 98 -0.36 16.28 -5.23
CA VAL A 98 0.81 15.94 -4.40
C VAL A 98 0.93 14.43 -4.18
N SER A 99 -0.12 13.64 -4.43
CA SER A 99 -0.04 12.18 -4.38
C SER A 99 0.83 11.64 -5.53
N ASP A 100 1.75 10.74 -5.20
CA ASP A 100 2.66 10.16 -6.18
C ASP A 100 1.92 9.23 -7.17
N PRO A 101 2.25 9.27 -8.49
CA PRO A 101 3.25 10.11 -9.14
C PRO A 101 2.78 11.56 -9.32
N VAL A 102 3.56 12.49 -8.80
CA VAL A 102 3.30 13.94 -8.91
C VAL A 102 3.14 14.34 -10.39
N GLY A 103 1.95 14.83 -10.76
CA GLY A 103 1.69 15.35 -12.11
C GLY A 103 1.24 14.33 -13.17
N SER A 104 0.95 13.08 -12.80
CA SER A 104 0.33 12.09 -13.71
C SER A 104 -0.88 11.41 -13.06
N LEU A 105 -2.02 11.36 -13.76
CA LEU A 105 -3.24 10.68 -13.32
C LEU A 105 -3.14 9.14 -13.43
N HIS A 106 -1.94 8.58 -13.23
CA HIS A 106 -1.68 7.15 -13.37
C HIS A 106 -1.23 6.56 -12.03
N ILE A 107 -2.15 5.88 -11.35
CA ILE A 107 -1.86 5.16 -10.11
C ILE A 107 -1.17 3.83 -10.43
N ARG A 108 -0.01 3.57 -9.82
CA ARG A 108 0.63 2.25 -9.85
C ARG A 108 -0.06 1.33 -8.84
N SER A 109 -0.35 0.10 -9.24
CA SER A 109 -0.98 -0.92 -8.38
C SER A 109 -0.32 -2.27 -8.56
N CYS A 110 -0.28 -3.06 -7.48
CA CYS A 110 0.22 -4.44 -7.52
C CYS A 110 -0.84 -5.47 -7.93
N ARG A 111 -2.07 -5.01 -8.20
CA ARG A 111 -3.30 -5.80 -8.39
C ARG A 111 -3.65 -6.68 -7.18
N VAL A 112 -4.93 -7.01 -7.05
CA VAL A 112 -5.40 -7.94 -6.01
C VAL A 112 -5.12 -9.37 -6.47
N LYS A 113 -4.33 -10.13 -5.71
CA LYS A 113 -4.16 -11.58 -5.95
C LYS A 113 -5.05 -12.41 -5.02
N LYS A 114 -5.26 -11.94 -3.78
CA LYS A 114 -6.03 -12.64 -2.74
C LYS A 114 -6.86 -11.66 -1.93
N LEU A 115 -7.96 -12.12 -1.33
CA LEU A 115 -8.78 -11.28 -0.44
C LEU A 115 -7.99 -10.78 0.79
N SER A 116 -7.02 -11.58 1.25
CA SER A 116 -6.11 -11.19 2.33
C SER A 116 -5.30 -9.92 2.04
N ASP A 117 -5.13 -9.56 0.76
CA ASP A 117 -4.37 -8.36 0.35
C ASP A 117 -5.02 -7.06 0.82
N TRP A 118 -6.33 -7.08 1.07
CA TRP A 118 -7.06 -5.95 1.65
C TRP A 118 -6.83 -5.80 3.16
N TYR A 119 -6.40 -6.87 3.82
CA TYR A 119 -6.30 -6.97 5.27
C TYR A 119 -4.93 -7.49 5.71
N THR A 120 -3.85 -6.98 5.10
CA THR A 120 -2.49 -7.43 5.39
C THR A 120 -2.13 -7.34 6.87
N MET A 121 -2.74 -6.42 7.60
CA MET A 121 -2.62 -6.28 9.06
C MET A 121 -2.98 -7.54 9.85
N LEU A 122 -3.92 -8.35 9.36
CA LEU A 122 -4.36 -9.57 10.02
C LEU A 122 -3.42 -10.77 9.78
N TYR A 123 -2.48 -10.64 8.83
CA TYR A 123 -1.58 -11.71 8.42
C TYR A 123 -0.13 -11.46 8.83
N ASN A 124 0.07 -10.71 9.92
CA ASN A 124 1.39 -10.55 10.52
C ASN A 124 1.86 -11.88 11.14
N PRO A 125 3.07 -12.34 10.78
CA PRO A 125 3.66 -13.55 11.34
C PRO A 125 4.11 -13.36 12.80
N SER A 126 3.97 -14.43 13.57
CA SER A 126 4.50 -14.57 14.93
C SER A 126 5.37 -15.82 15.01
N PRO A 127 6.63 -15.78 14.53
CA PRO A 127 7.49 -16.96 14.41
C PRO A 127 7.69 -17.71 15.72
N ASP A 128 7.86 -16.99 16.83
CA ASP A 128 8.08 -17.57 18.16
C ASP A 128 6.88 -17.40 19.11
N TYR A 129 5.73 -16.95 18.62
CA TYR A 129 4.55 -16.54 19.42
C TYR A 129 4.81 -15.43 20.48
N ILE A 130 6.05 -14.96 20.59
CA ILE A 130 6.50 -13.92 21.52
C ILE A 130 6.69 -12.59 20.77
N THR A 131 7.29 -12.65 19.58
CA THR A 131 7.59 -11.48 18.75
C THR A 131 6.72 -11.50 17.50
N THR A 132 5.98 -10.41 17.27
CA THR A 132 5.23 -10.21 16.02
C THR A 132 6.07 -9.37 15.08
N VAL A 133 6.40 -9.92 13.91
CA VAL A 133 7.07 -9.12 12.87
C VAL A 133 5.99 -8.40 12.08
N HIS A 134 6.01 -7.08 12.13
CA HIS A 134 5.04 -6.25 11.42
C HIS A 134 5.49 -6.11 9.96
N CYS A 135 4.87 -6.88 9.07
CA CYS A 135 5.08 -6.80 7.62
C CYS A 135 3.89 -6.17 6.90
N THR A 136 3.09 -5.40 7.63
CA THR A 136 1.86 -4.80 7.12
C THR A 136 2.22 -3.66 6.18
N HIS A 137 1.88 -3.83 4.92
CA HIS A 137 1.93 -2.76 3.95
C HIS A 137 0.66 -2.77 3.10
N GLU A 138 0.35 -1.62 2.51
CA GLU A 138 -0.67 -1.49 1.47
C GLU A 138 -0.25 -2.37 0.29
N ALA A 139 -0.92 -3.52 0.13
CA ALA A 139 -0.54 -4.52 -0.87
C ALA A 139 -1.28 -4.34 -2.21
N VAL A 140 -2.40 -3.60 -2.21
CA VAL A 140 -3.25 -3.37 -3.39
C VAL A 140 -2.91 -2.04 -4.06
N TYR A 141 -2.87 -0.97 -3.27
CA TYR A 141 -2.51 0.39 -3.72
C TYR A 141 -1.40 0.91 -2.82
N PRO A 142 -0.14 0.55 -3.07
CA PRO A 142 0.96 1.13 -2.33
C PRO A 142 1.16 2.58 -2.79
N LEU A 143 0.36 3.50 -2.24
CA LEU A 143 0.36 4.94 -2.53
C LEU A 143 1.36 5.68 -1.63
#